data_AF-Q11KR0-F1
#
_entry.id   AF-Q11KR0-F1
#
_cell.length_a   1.000
_cell.length_b   1.000
_cell.length_c   1.000
_cell.angle_alpha   90.00
_cell.angle_beta   90.00
_cell.angle_gamma   90.00
#
_symmetry.space_group_name_H-M   'P 1'
#
loop_
_entity.id
_entity.type
_entity.pdbx_description
1 polymer ?
#
loop_
_entity_poly.entity_id
_entity_poly.type
_entity_poly.pdbx_seq_one_letter_code
_entity_poly.pdbx_strand_id
1 'polypeptide(L)' 'MSEWIDFSRWPDCASMERPGLVFEVQNADQHILTTHCVVPLQLPFDWKTKPVRFRVVEEERPRHSSPLPPPVR' A
#
# COMPACT_ATOMS: atom_id res chain seq x y z
N MET A 1 14.08 5.74 -6.14
CA MET A 1 13.27 4.54 -5.84
C MET A 1 13.49 4.22 -4.39
N SER A 2 12.45 4.22 -3.56
CA SER A 2 12.59 3.91 -2.13
C SER A 2 13.05 2.48 -1.92
N GLU A 3 13.91 2.31 -0.92
CA GLU A 3 14.49 1.03 -0.55
C GLU A 3 13.45 0.11 0.11
N TRP A 4 13.56 -1.20 -0.15
CA TRP A 4 12.73 -2.20 0.48
C TRP A 4 13.24 -2.50 1.90
N ILE A 5 12.32 -2.46 2.86
CA ILE A 5 12.55 -2.70 4.28
C ILE A 5 11.89 -4.03 4.66
N ASP A 6 12.54 -4.81 5.53
CA ASP A 6 11.98 -6.06 6.05
C ASP A 6 10.67 -5.83 6.81
N PHE A 7 9.66 -6.70 6.60
CA PHE A 7 8.35 -6.54 7.22
C PHE A 7 8.36 -6.64 8.75
N SER A 8 9.39 -7.21 9.36
CA SER A 8 9.58 -7.16 10.82
C SER A 8 9.57 -5.75 11.39
N ARG A 9 9.92 -4.73 10.58
CA ARG A 9 9.91 -3.31 10.95
C ARG A 9 8.58 -2.62 10.67
N TRP A 10 7.54 -3.36 10.25
CA TRP A 10 6.22 -2.78 10.00
C TRP A 10 5.63 -2.01 11.20
N PRO A 11 5.79 -2.45 12.47
CA PRO A 11 5.31 -1.69 13.61
C PRO A 11 5.91 -0.27 13.70
N ASP A 12 7.07 -0.03 13.08
CA ASP A 12 7.72 1.29 13.02
C ASP A 12 7.16 2.20 11.91
N CYS A 13 6.14 1.76 11.14
CA CYS A 13 5.62 2.52 10.00
C CYS A 13 5.15 3.92 10.38
N ALA A 14 4.68 4.13 11.60
CA ALA A 14 4.18 5.43 12.07
C ALA A 14 5.30 6.49 12.11
N SER A 15 6.55 6.07 12.30
CA SER A 15 7.72 6.97 12.26
C SER A 15 8.09 7.40 10.83
N MET A 16 7.62 6.65 9.83
CA MET A 16 7.87 6.89 8.41
C MET A 16 6.66 7.54 7.71
N GLU A 17 5.50 7.56 8.35
CA GLU A 17 4.28 8.12 7.80
C GLU A 17 4.40 9.64 7.62
N ARG A 18 4.04 10.11 6.44
CA ARG A 18 4.02 11.54 6.08
C ARG A 18 2.88 11.80 5.09
N PRO A 19 2.30 13.01 5.08
CA PRO A 19 1.32 13.38 4.07
C PRO A 19 1.86 13.18 2.65
N GLY A 20 1.04 12.58 1.77
CA GLY A 20 1.40 12.29 0.38
C GLY A 20 2.32 11.09 0.19
N LEU A 21 2.57 10.31 1.25
CA LEU A 21 3.27 9.02 1.16
C LEU A 21 2.34 7.88 1.57
N VAL A 22 2.50 6.75 0.90
CA VAL A 22 1.84 5.47 1.20
C VAL A 22 2.90 4.36 1.27
N PHE A 23 2.51 3.21 1.80
CA PHE A 23 3.39 2.05 1.91
C PHE A 23 2.99 1.01 0.87
N GLU A 24 3.96 0.58 0.07
CA GLU A 24 3.83 -0.63 -0.72
C GLU A 24 4.35 -1.80 0.10
N VAL A 25 3.47 -2.75 0.39
CA VAL A 25 3.78 -4.01 1.07
C VAL A 25 3.81 -5.11 0.03
N GLN A 26 4.85 -5.94 0.06
CA GLN A 26 4.99 -7.09 -0.84
C GLN A 26 5.04 -8.40 -0.06
N ASN A 27 4.36 -9.42 -0.57
CA ASN A 27 4.43 -10.79 -0.04
C ASN A 27 5.46 -11.65 -0.80
N ALA A 28 5.60 -12.92 -0.40
CA ALA A 28 6.53 -13.86 -1.04
C ALA A 28 6.13 -14.19 -2.49
N ASP A 29 4.85 -14.09 -2.84
CA ASP A 29 4.31 -14.30 -4.19
C ASP A 29 4.46 -13.05 -5.09
N GLN A 30 5.20 -12.04 -4.64
CA GLN A 30 5.40 -10.76 -5.33
C GLN A 30 4.14 -9.89 -5.51
N HIS A 31 3.01 -10.23 -4.90
CA HIS A 31 1.83 -9.38 -4.87
C HIS A 31 2.12 -8.11 -4.05
N ILE A 32 1.61 -6.98 -4.52
CA ILE A 32 1.80 -5.66 -3.92
C ILE A 32 0.46 -5.16 -3.38
N LEU A 33 0.48 -4.65 -2.16
CA LEU A 33 -0.61 -3.94 -1.50
C LEU A 33 -0.13 -2.52 -1.19
N THR A 34 -0.88 -1.53 -1.65
CA THR A 34 -0.64 -0.13 -1.29
C THR A 34 -1.58 0.26 -0.15
N THR A 35 -1.03 0.74 0.96
CA THR A 35 -1.79 1.04 2.18
C THR A 35 -1.12 2.12 3.02
N HIS A 36 -1.87 2.73 3.93
CA HIS A 36 -1.32 3.61 4.97
C HIS A 36 -0.72 2.80 6.13
N CYS A 37 -0.10 3.48 7.10
CA CYS A 37 0.41 2.79 8.28
C CYS A 37 -0.74 2.32 9.17
N VAL A 38 -1.09 1.03 9.05
CA VAL A 38 -2.12 0.38 9.87
C VAL A 38 -1.48 -0.80 10.62
N VAL A 39 -1.59 -0.78 11.94
CA VAL A 39 -1.06 -1.83 12.83
C VAL A 39 -2.21 -2.39 13.68
N PRO A 40 -2.56 -3.70 13.59
CA PRO A 40 -1.97 -4.69 12.67
C PRO A 40 -2.38 -4.45 11.21
N LEU A 41 -1.50 -4.83 10.27
CA LEU A 41 -1.78 -4.72 8.85
C LEU A 41 -2.99 -5.58 8.47
N GLN A 42 -3.97 -4.97 7.81
CA GLN A 42 -5.13 -5.66 7.26
C GLN A 42 -4.78 -6.24 5.89
N LEU A 43 -4.73 -7.57 5.79
CA LEU A 43 -4.41 -8.25 4.54
C LEU A 43 -5.67 -8.53 3.72
N PRO A 44 -5.59 -8.38 2.38
CA PRO A 44 -6.63 -8.87 1.48
C PRO A 44 -6.85 -10.37 1.65
N PHE A 45 -8.09 -10.83 1.46
CA PHE A 45 -8.48 -12.23 1.66
C PHE A 45 -7.80 -13.19 0.66
N ASP A 46 -7.39 -12.69 -0.49
CA ASP A 46 -6.77 -13.43 -1.58
C ASP A 46 -5.26 -13.63 -1.37
N TRP A 47 -4.68 -13.03 -0.33
CA TRP A 47 -3.26 -13.20 0.02
C TRP A 47 -3.01 -14.56 0.69
N LYS A 48 -2.35 -15.45 -0.05
CA LYS A 48 -1.98 -16.80 0.43
C LYS A 48 -0.69 -16.82 1.24
N THR A 49 0.20 -15.85 1.04
CA THR A 49 1.48 -15.72 1.74
C THR A 49 1.55 -14.45 2.57
N LYS A 50 2.41 -14.50 3.59
CA LYS A 50 2.63 -13.37 4.50
C LYS A 50 3.41 -12.25 3.79
N PRO A 51 3.20 -10.99 4.19
CA PRO A 51 4.09 -9.89 3.86
C PRO A 51 5.55 -10.23 4.22
N VAL A 52 6.48 -9.87 3.34
CA VAL A 52 7.93 -10.10 3.54
C VAL A 52 8.71 -8.79 3.59
N ARG A 53 8.28 -7.78 2.84
CA ARG A 53 8.93 -6.47 2.81
C ARG A 53 7.94 -5.37 2.51
N PHE A 54 8.32 -4.13 2.82
CA PHE A 54 7.56 -2.95 2.45
C PHE A 54 8.50 -1.80 2.08
N ARG A 55 7.98 -0.77 1.41
CA ARG A 55 8.70 0.47 1.14
C ARG A 55 7.74 1.65 1.18
N VAL A 56 8.28 2.84 1.42
CA VAL A 56 7.50 4.08 1.35
C VAL A 56 7.51 4.59 -0.08
N VAL A 57 6.36 4.90 -0.66
CA VAL A 57 6.24 5.49 -1.99
C VAL A 57 5.38 6.73 -1.94
N GLU A 58 5.50 7.60 -2.95
CA GLU A 58 4.60 8.73 -3.10
C GLU A 58 3.20 8.22 -3.44
N GLU A 59 2.19 8.81 -2.81
CA GLU A 59 0.80 8.53 -3.11
C GLU A 59 0.49 8.95 -4.55
N GLU A 60 -0.08 8.03 -5.33
CA GLU A 60 -0.46 8.37 -6.68
C GLU A 60 -1.61 9.38 -6.66
N ARG A 61 -1.42 10.51 -7.35
CA ARG A 61 -2.44 11.56 -7.37
C ARG A 61 -3.74 11.00 -7.95
N PRO A 62 -4.90 11.30 -7.32
CA PRO A 62 -6.19 10.95 -7.86
C PRO A 62 -6.30 11.39 -9.32
N ARG A 63 -6.59 10.45 -10.21
CA ARG A 63 -6.80 10.73 -11.63
C ARG A 63 -8.28 11.09 -11.82
N HIS A 64 -8.54 12.22 -12.46
CA HIS A 64 -9.91 12.57 -12.83
C HIS A 64 -10.45 11.53 -13.83
N SER A 65 -11.57 10.89 -13.51
CA SER A 65 -12.27 10.01 -14.43
C SER A 65 -12.95 10.85 -15.52
N SER A 66 -12.68 10.53 -16.78
CA SER A 66 -13.32 11.19 -17.93
C SER A 66 -13.62 10.18 -19.04
N PRO A 67 -14.88 10.11 -19.53
CA PRO A 67 -16.09 10.78 -19.03
C PRO A 67 -16.74 10.03 -17.85
N LEU A 68 -17.55 10.74 -17.05
CA LEU A 68 -18.43 10.13 -16.05
C LEU A 68 -19.41 9.16 -16.74
N PRO A 69 -19.75 8.01 -16.13
CA PRO A 69 -20.77 7.12 -16.68
C PRO A 69 -22.09 7.90 -16.85
N PRO A 70 -22.79 7.73 -17.98
CA PRO A 70 -24.07 8.41 -18.20
C PRO A 70 -25.09 7.98 -17.14
N PRO A 71 -26.05 8.85 -16.78
CA PRO A 71 -27.09 8.51 -15.82
C PRO A 71 -27.88 7.29 -16.29
N VAL A 72 -28.16 6.36 -15.37
CA VAL A 72 -29.06 5.23 -15.63
C VAL A 72 -30.48 5.80 -15.72
N ARG A 73 -31.15 5.57 -16.84
CA ARG A 73 -32.52 6.04 -17.11
C ARG A 73 -33.54 5.06 -16.56
#